data_AF-A0A920C3E9-F1
#
_entry.id   AF-A0A920C3E9-F1
#
_cell.length_a   1.000
_cell.length_b   1.000
_cell.length_c   1.000
_cell.angle_alpha   90.00
_cell.angle_beta   90.00
_cell.angle_gamma   90.00
#
_symmetry.space_group_name_H-M   'P 1'
#
loop_
_entity.id
_entity.type
_entity.pdbx_description
1 polymer ?
#
loop_
_entity_poly.entity_id
_entity_poly.type
_entity_poly.pdbx_seq_one_letter_code
_entity_poly.pdbx_strand_id
1 'polypeptide(L)'
;MKTKLLSVCFAFILMIGLLPSQAFAIAADDPELEEFLESIDWELEDYEEYLAEFDFELADFEEVDYLGTPVTEETLEDIYNTYNLNHDELNKLLYEEEGFLEEGEDFTDSFWYMFIEDIELSLELIASDPLGSNEEFSEEEISEENLQAVAEEHGFDSIEELEELFNTYEDSINNYTTLYEIKTGAEMYIALEDEELLEDNDLSSEDELWEEDYLQLDTFENPIISEDPILDIYAMIAIMLLESAADL
;
A
#
# COMPACT_ATOMS: atom_id res chain seq x y z
N MET A 1 26.93 31.42 32.20
CA MET A 1 25.97 30.31 32.37
C MET A 1 25.52 29.73 31.03
N LYS A 2 25.25 30.56 30.00
CA LYS A 2 24.83 30.11 28.66
C LYS A 2 25.78 29.12 27.96
N THR A 3 27.10 29.29 28.06
CA THR A 3 28.09 28.38 27.45
C THR A 3 28.18 27.01 28.14
N LYS A 4 27.84 26.91 29.43
CA LYS A 4 27.79 25.62 30.13
C LYS A 4 26.51 24.86 29.81
N LEU A 5 25.41 25.56 29.55
CA LEU A 5 24.13 24.96 29.16
C LEU A 5 24.20 24.40 27.73
N LEU A 6 24.80 25.14 26.79
CA LEU A 6 25.05 24.65 25.43
C LEU A 6 25.91 23.37 25.40
N SER A 7 26.95 23.33 26.24
CA SER A 7 27.85 22.18 26.31
C SER A 7 27.18 20.94 26.95
N VAL A 8 26.19 21.14 27.81
CA VAL A 8 25.41 20.04 28.41
C VAL A 8 24.36 19.52 27.41
N CYS A 9 23.67 20.41 26.69
CA CYS A 9 22.74 20.01 25.61
C CYS A 9 23.48 19.24 24.51
N PHE A 10 24.66 19.70 24.09
CA PHE A 10 25.47 19.01 23.08
C PHE A 10 25.95 17.62 23.54
N ALA A 11 26.30 17.48 24.82
CA ALA A 11 26.66 16.19 25.40
C ALA A 11 25.45 15.23 25.50
N PHE A 12 24.25 15.76 25.75
CA PHE A 12 23.01 14.97 25.74
C PHE A 12 22.64 14.48 24.35
N ILE A 13 22.76 15.32 23.33
CA ILE A 13 22.51 14.95 21.93
C ILE A 13 23.51 13.87 21.49
N LEU A 14 24.79 14.01 21.85
CA LEU A 14 25.82 12.99 21.59
C LEU A 14 25.56 11.68 22.33
N MET A 15 24.97 11.70 23.54
CA MET A 15 24.60 10.48 24.26
C MET A 15 23.42 9.75 23.60
N ILE A 16 22.44 10.49 23.06
CA ILE A 16 21.29 9.89 22.36
C ILE A 16 21.75 9.22 21.06
N GLY A 17 22.68 9.84 20.32
CA GLY A 17 23.29 9.22 19.12
C GLY A 17 24.34 8.14 19.38
N LEU A 18 24.65 7.84 20.66
CA LEU A 18 25.53 6.74 21.08
C LEU A 18 24.74 5.60 21.75
N LEU A 19 23.42 5.75 21.90
CA LEU A 19 22.58 4.61 22.18
C LEU A 19 22.70 3.70 20.94
N PRO A 20 23.06 2.42 21.09
CA PRO A 20 22.93 1.50 19.98
C PRO A 20 21.47 1.58 19.54
N SER A 21 21.22 1.97 18.29
CA SER A 21 19.99 1.58 17.61
C SER A 21 20.06 0.06 17.57
N GLN A 22 19.53 -0.57 18.62
CA GLN A 22 19.15 -1.96 18.52
C GLN A 22 17.93 -1.92 17.59
N ALA A 23 18.21 -1.84 16.28
CA ALA A 23 17.35 -2.52 15.33
C ALA A 23 17.41 -3.97 15.83
N PHE A 24 16.31 -4.43 16.39
CA PHE A 24 16.22 -5.77 16.94
C PHE A 24 16.16 -6.72 15.76
N ALA A 25 17.30 -6.96 15.10
CA ALA A 25 17.40 -7.98 14.08
C ALA A 25 16.99 -9.33 14.71
N ILE A 26 16.18 -10.11 14.00
CA ILE A 26 15.71 -11.42 14.48
C ILE A 26 16.93 -12.27 14.81
N ALA A 27 17.00 -12.77 16.04
CA ALA A 27 18.05 -13.68 16.46
C ALA A 27 17.65 -15.13 16.14
N ALA A 28 18.62 -15.95 15.76
CA ALA A 28 18.38 -17.38 15.51
C ALA A 28 17.86 -18.17 16.73
N ASP A 29 17.97 -17.62 17.95
CA ASP A 29 17.42 -18.18 19.19
C ASP A 29 16.20 -17.43 19.73
N ASP A 30 15.52 -16.65 18.87
CA ASP A 30 14.29 -15.96 19.21
C ASP A 30 13.11 -16.94 19.38
N PRO A 31 12.41 -16.94 20.52
CA PRO A 31 11.24 -17.79 20.72
C PRO A 31 10.09 -17.49 19.73
N GLU A 32 9.96 -16.26 19.24
CA GLU A 32 8.91 -15.90 18.27
C GLU A 32 9.22 -16.53 16.90
N LEU A 33 10.51 -16.58 16.52
CA LEU A 33 10.96 -17.27 15.32
C LEU A 33 10.72 -18.79 15.42
N GLU A 34 11.00 -19.41 16.58
CA GLU A 34 10.74 -20.84 16.79
C GLU A 34 9.25 -21.17 16.65
N GLU A 35 8.36 -20.34 17.21
CA GLU A 35 6.91 -20.50 17.10
C GLU A 35 6.42 -20.32 15.65
N PHE A 36 6.95 -19.32 14.94
CA PHE A 36 6.65 -19.09 13.53
C PHE A 36 7.06 -20.29 12.66
N LEU A 37 8.30 -20.77 12.78
CA LEU A 37 8.80 -21.91 12.00
C LEU A 37 8.01 -23.20 12.28
N GLU A 38 7.61 -23.44 13.55
CA GLU A 38 6.73 -24.56 13.91
C GLU A 38 5.34 -24.42 13.25
N SER A 39 4.82 -23.19 13.12
CA SER A 39 3.50 -22.93 12.52
C SER A 39 3.42 -23.25 11.03
N ILE A 40 4.54 -23.09 10.31
CA ILE A 40 4.65 -23.37 8.88
C ILE A 40 5.28 -24.74 8.57
N ASP A 41 5.66 -25.52 9.59
CA ASP A 41 6.35 -26.82 9.49
C ASP A 41 7.72 -26.74 8.80
N TRP A 42 8.49 -25.69 9.09
CA TRP A 42 9.86 -25.49 8.55
C TRP A 42 10.95 -25.66 9.62
N GLU A 43 12.10 -26.18 9.19
CA GLU A 43 13.33 -26.17 10.00
C GLU A 43 14.11 -24.86 9.75
N LEU A 44 14.74 -24.32 10.81
CA LEU A 44 15.50 -23.07 10.75
C LEU A 44 16.60 -23.09 9.66
N GLU A 45 17.34 -24.19 9.53
CA GLU A 45 18.43 -24.31 8.55
C GLU A 45 17.90 -24.24 7.12
N ASP A 46 16.77 -24.91 6.84
CA ASP A 46 16.13 -24.88 5.53
C ASP A 46 15.57 -23.48 5.23
N TYR A 47 15.00 -22.80 6.24
CA TYR A 47 14.46 -21.45 6.10
C TYR A 47 15.55 -20.40 5.83
N GLU A 48 16.69 -20.49 6.54
CA GLU A 48 17.85 -19.64 6.26
C GLU A 48 18.43 -19.91 4.85
N GLU A 49 18.42 -21.17 4.39
CA GLU A 49 18.83 -21.51 3.01
C GLU A 49 17.89 -20.89 1.99
N TYR A 50 16.58 -20.93 2.24
CA TYR A 50 15.56 -20.29 1.40
C TYR A 50 15.76 -18.78 1.26
N LEU A 51 15.89 -18.05 2.37
CA LEU A 51 16.13 -16.60 2.34
C LEU A 51 17.40 -16.24 1.57
N ALA A 52 18.44 -17.07 1.69
CA ALA A 52 19.70 -16.86 1.00
C ALA A 52 19.60 -17.02 -0.54
N GLU A 53 18.57 -17.72 -1.06
CA GLU A 53 18.31 -17.77 -2.51
C GLU A 53 17.97 -16.40 -3.08
N PHE A 54 17.42 -15.51 -2.24
CA PHE A 54 17.04 -14.13 -2.57
C PHE A 54 18.04 -13.08 -2.05
N ASP A 55 19.24 -13.51 -1.62
CA ASP A 55 20.27 -12.67 -1.00
C ASP A 55 19.84 -12.00 0.34
N PHE A 56 18.91 -12.61 1.08
CA PHE A 56 18.48 -12.17 2.42
C PHE A 56 19.02 -13.07 3.54
N GLU A 57 19.19 -12.48 4.73
CA GLU A 57 19.46 -13.16 5.99
C GLU A 57 18.34 -12.81 7.00
N LEU A 58 18.12 -13.63 8.04
CA LEU A 58 17.16 -13.31 9.12
C LEU A 58 17.43 -11.94 9.77
N ALA A 59 18.69 -11.51 9.77
CA ALA A 59 19.10 -10.22 10.32
C ALA A 59 18.64 -9.00 9.51
N ASP A 60 18.17 -9.22 8.27
CA ASP A 60 17.62 -8.16 7.41
C ASP A 60 16.16 -7.83 7.75
N PHE A 61 15.50 -8.65 8.58
CA PHE A 61 14.13 -8.46 9.04
C PHE A 61 14.11 -7.88 10.46
N GLU A 62 13.24 -6.89 10.68
CA GLU A 62 13.11 -6.21 11.99
C GLU A 62 12.31 -7.02 13.00
N GLU A 63 11.30 -7.77 12.55
CA GLU A 63 10.38 -8.54 13.40
C GLU A 63 9.92 -9.80 12.64
N VAL A 64 9.55 -10.84 13.38
CA VAL A 64 9.10 -12.14 12.82
C VAL A 64 7.87 -11.98 11.94
N ASP A 65 7.04 -10.97 12.18
CA ASP A 65 5.86 -10.66 11.38
C ASP A 65 6.18 -10.24 9.93
N TYR A 66 7.43 -9.88 9.63
CA TYR A 66 7.90 -9.62 8.26
C TYR A 66 8.39 -10.88 7.53
N LEU A 67 8.48 -12.01 8.24
CA LEU A 67 8.77 -13.31 7.64
C LEU A 67 7.46 -13.92 7.12
N GLY A 68 7.55 -14.62 6.00
CA GLY A 68 6.41 -15.32 5.41
C GLY A 68 6.70 -16.78 5.10
N THR A 69 5.68 -17.47 4.60
CA THR A 69 5.77 -18.89 4.27
C THR A 69 6.48 -19.05 2.92
N PRO A 70 7.53 -19.88 2.81
CA PRO A 70 8.26 -20.04 1.56
C PRO A 70 7.40 -20.55 0.41
N VAL A 71 7.73 -20.09 -0.80
CA VAL A 71 7.08 -20.54 -2.03
C VAL A 71 7.67 -21.90 -2.44
N THR A 72 6.83 -22.93 -2.35
CA THR A 72 7.18 -24.32 -2.64
C THR A 72 6.13 -24.97 -3.54
N GLU A 73 6.42 -26.15 -4.08
CA GLU A 73 5.41 -26.94 -4.82
C GLU A 73 4.14 -27.20 -3.98
N GLU A 74 4.27 -27.37 -2.67
CA GLU A 74 3.14 -27.64 -1.76
C GLU A 74 2.30 -26.38 -1.53
N THR A 75 2.94 -25.26 -1.18
CA THR A 75 2.23 -24.00 -0.93
C THR A 75 1.58 -23.45 -2.20
N LEU A 76 2.20 -23.64 -3.37
CA LEU A 76 1.61 -23.28 -4.66
C LEU A 76 0.45 -24.19 -5.07
N GLU A 77 0.44 -25.46 -4.68
CA GLU A 77 -0.68 -26.36 -4.98
C GLU A 77 -1.98 -25.83 -4.37
N ASP A 78 -1.93 -25.24 -3.18
CA ASP A 78 -3.08 -24.61 -2.53
C ASP A 78 -3.56 -23.36 -3.29
N ILE A 79 -2.65 -22.52 -3.78
CA ILE A 79 -2.98 -21.38 -4.65
C ILE A 79 -3.65 -21.84 -5.95
N TYR A 80 -3.04 -22.79 -6.64
CA TYR A 80 -3.56 -23.32 -7.90
C TYR A 80 -4.96 -23.91 -7.73
N ASN A 81 -5.20 -24.62 -6.62
CA ASN A 81 -6.51 -25.19 -6.33
C ASN A 81 -7.55 -24.12 -5.94
N THR A 82 -7.15 -23.11 -5.18
CA THR A 82 -8.04 -22.05 -4.68
C THR A 82 -8.50 -21.14 -5.82
N TYR A 83 -7.57 -20.71 -6.67
CA TYR A 83 -7.85 -19.78 -7.77
C TYR A 83 -8.11 -20.49 -9.11
N ASN A 84 -8.01 -21.82 -9.15
CA ASN A 84 -8.15 -22.65 -10.35
C ASN A 84 -7.22 -22.15 -11.48
N LEU A 85 -5.96 -21.92 -11.13
CA LEU A 85 -4.89 -21.50 -12.02
C LEU A 85 -3.84 -22.60 -12.14
N ASN A 86 -3.09 -22.59 -13.22
CA ASN A 86 -1.80 -23.28 -13.30
C ASN A 86 -0.64 -22.28 -13.23
N HIS A 87 0.59 -22.78 -13.13
CA HIS A 87 1.80 -21.97 -13.04
C HIS A 87 1.90 -20.88 -14.13
N ASP A 88 1.70 -21.23 -15.40
CA ASP A 88 1.81 -20.26 -16.51
C ASP A 88 0.70 -19.20 -16.43
N GLU A 89 -0.49 -19.59 -15.97
CA GLU A 89 -1.62 -18.67 -15.78
C GLU A 89 -1.37 -17.71 -14.61
N LEU A 90 -0.84 -18.21 -13.49
CA LEU A 90 -0.46 -17.39 -12.35
C LEU A 90 0.65 -16.40 -12.72
N ASN A 91 1.74 -16.87 -13.34
CA ASN A 91 2.85 -16.02 -13.74
C ASN A 91 2.40 -14.91 -14.70
N LYS A 92 1.52 -15.25 -15.65
CA LYS A 92 0.94 -14.27 -16.57
C LYS A 92 0.08 -13.25 -15.84
N LEU A 93 -0.74 -13.70 -14.90
CA LEU A 93 -1.65 -12.83 -14.15
C LEU A 93 -0.87 -11.83 -13.29
N LEU A 94 0.14 -12.28 -12.55
CA LEU A 94 1.01 -11.42 -11.75
C LEU A 94 1.80 -10.43 -12.62
N TYR A 95 2.25 -10.85 -13.80
CA TYR A 95 2.93 -9.95 -14.75
C TYR A 95 2.01 -8.86 -15.31
N GLU A 96 0.80 -9.21 -15.72
CA GLU A 96 -0.11 -8.29 -16.42
C GLU A 96 -0.77 -7.26 -15.48
N GLU A 97 -1.13 -7.68 -14.26
CA GLU A 97 -1.98 -6.87 -13.38
C GLU A 97 -1.19 -6.07 -12.33
N GLU A 98 -0.10 -6.63 -11.78
CA GLU A 98 0.65 -5.99 -10.69
C GLU A 98 1.90 -5.24 -11.17
N GLY A 99 2.46 -5.63 -12.31
CA GLY A 99 3.60 -4.95 -12.95
C GLY A 99 4.94 -5.07 -12.21
N PHE A 100 5.04 -5.89 -11.16
CA PHE A 100 6.27 -6.13 -10.40
C PHE A 100 7.21 -7.13 -11.07
N LEU A 101 6.71 -7.99 -11.97
CA LEU A 101 7.53 -8.92 -12.75
C LEU A 101 8.06 -8.28 -14.04
N GLU A 102 9.33 -8.51 -14.34
CA GLU A 102 9.89 -8.17 -15.65
C GLU A 102 9.38 -9.11 -16.76
N GLU A 103 9.44 -8.67 -18.03
CA GLU A 103 9.01 -9.50 -19.16
C GLU A 103 9.85 -10.79 -19.24
N GLY A 104 9.21 -11.92 -18.96
CA GLY A 104 9.82 -13.25 -19.00
C GLY A 104 10.52 -13.66 -17.71
N GLU A 105 10.35 -12.90 -16.62
CA GLU A 105 10.67 -13.32 -15.26
C GLU A 105 9.64 -14.34 -14.77
N ASP A 106 10.12 -15.29 -13.95
CA ASP A 106 9.28 -16.25 -13.26
C ASP A 106 9.04 -15.75 -11.83
N PHE A 107 7.78 -15.74 -11.38
CA PHE A 107 7.43 -15.26 -10.06
C PHE A 107 8.16 -16.03 -8.95
N THR A 108 8.51 -17.31 -9.16
CA THR A 108 9.25 -18.10 -8.17
C THR A 108 10.67 -17.60 -7.94
N ASP A 109 11.24 -16.88 -8.90
CA ASP A 109 12.59 -16.32 -8.82
C ASP A 109 12.57 -14.83 -8.39
N SER A 110 11.38 -14.25 -8.19
CA SER A 110 11.21 -12.83 -7.91
C SER A 110 11.17 -12.54 -6.42
N PHE A 111 11.93 -11.55 -5.96
CA PHE A 111 11.93 -11.14 -4.55
C PHE A 111 10.58 -10.56 -4.10
N TRP A 112 9.75 -10.09 -5.03
CA TRP A 112 8.40 -9.58 -4.75
C TRP A 112 7.43 -10.68 -4.35
N TYR A 113 7.72 -11.93 -4.72
CA TYR A 113 6.89 -13.10 -4.46
C TYR A 113 7.70 -14.16 -3.70
N MET A 114 8.56 -13.70 -2.79
CA MET A 114 9.36 -14.57 -1.93
C MET A 114 8.50 -15.32 -0.92
N PHE A 115 7.33 -14.80 -0.54
CA PHE A 115 6.43 -15.50 0.37
C PHE A 115 5.08 -15.78 -0.31
N ILE A 116 4.43 -16.87 0.08
CA ILE A 116 3.15 -17.25 -0.50
C ILE A 116 2.08 -16.19 -0.20
N GLU A 117 2.19 -15.53 0.94
CA GLU A 117 1.30 -14.45 1.37
C GLU A 117 1.34 -13.26 0.41
N ASP A 118 2.49 -12.97 -0.22
CA ASP A 118 2.61 -11.91 -1.22
C ASP A 118 1.82 -12.26 -2.50
N ILE A 119 1.89 -13.53 -2.91
CA ILE A 119 1.11 -14.06 -4.04
C ILE A 119 -0.39 -14.04 -3.71
N GLU A 120 -0.77 -14.49 -2.51
CA GLU A 120 -2.17 -14.45 -2.05
C GLU A 120 -2.72 -13.03 -2.02
N LEU A 121 -1.94 -12.09 -1.50
CA LEU A 121 -2.30 -10.69 -1.45
C LEU A 121 -2.50 -10.12 -2.85
N SER A 122 -1.56 -10.34 -3.78
CA SER A 122 -1.74 -9.90 -5.17
C SER A 122 -2.99 -10.52 -5.79
N LEU A 123 -3.21 -11.82 -5.61
CA LEU A 123 -4.41 -12.48 -6.14
C LEU A 123 -5.70 -11.98 -5.49
N GLU A 124 -5.68 -11.65 -4.20
CA GLU A 124 -6.80 -11.02 -3.52
C GLU A 124 -7.03 -9.61 -4.06
N LEU A 125 -5.99 -8.80 -4.28
CA LEU A 125 -6.11 -7.47 -4.87
C LEU A 125 -6.71 -7.53 -6.29
N ILE A 126 -6.18 -8.43 -7.12
CA ILE A 126 -6.70 -8.69 -8.47
C ILE A 126 -8.16 -9.16 -8.42
N ALA A 127 -8.51 -10.07 -7.50
CA ALA A 127 -9.86 -10.63 -7.42
C ALA A 127 -10.87 -9.70 -6.74
N SER A 128 -10.42 -8.89 -5.77
CA SER A 128 -11.25 -7.96 -5.00
C SER A 128 -11.45 -6.64 -5.73
N ASP A 129 -10.63 -6.37 -6.75
CA ASP A 129 -10.69 -5.18 -7.59
C ASP A 129 -10.99 -3.88 -6.80
N PRO A 130 -10.17 -3.53 -5.80
CA PRO A 130 -10.36 -2.28 -5.06
C PRO A 130 -10.02 -1.04 -5.93
N LEU A 131 -9.47 -1.24 -7.14
CA LEU A 131 -9.01 -0.20 -8.07
C LEU A 131 -9.65 -0.24 -9.47
N GLY A 132 -10.78 -0.95 -9.66
CA GLY A 132 -11.64 -0.85 -10.84
C GLY A 132 -11.06 -1.35 -12.17
N SER A 133 -10.21 -2.37 -12.20
CA SER A 133 -9.79 -3.06 -13.43
C SER A 133 -10.72 -4.19 -13.88
N ASN A 134 -11.73 -4.59 -13.08
CA ASN A 134 -12.73 -5.54 -13.58
C ASN A 134 -13.42 -4.95 -14.80
N GLU A 135 -13.63 -5.81 -15.79
CA GLU A 135 -14.32 -5.58 -17.07
C GLU A 135 -15.68 -4.85 -16.96
N GLU A 136 -16.21 -4.62 -15.76
CA GLU A 136 -17.42 -3.82 -15.52
C GLU A 136 -17.18 -2.29 -15.55
N PHE A 137 -15.94 -1.81 -15.38
CA PHE A 137 -15.60 -0.37 -15.43
C PHE A 137 -14.95 0.10 -16.75
N SER A 138 -14.43 -0.82 -17.58
CA SER A 138 -13.70 -0.48 -18.82
C SER A 138 -14.50 -0.60 -20.13
N GLU A 139 -15.75 -1.04 -20.09
CA GLU A 139 -16.58 -1.19 -21.30
C GLU A 139 -17.25 0.11 -21.77
N GLU A 140 -17.32 1.15 -20.93
CA GLU A 140 -17.99 2.40 -21.29
C GLU A 140 -17.05 3.32 -22.08
N GLU A 141 -17.25 3.37 -23.40
CA GLU A 141 -16.57 4.33 -24.28
C GLU A 141 -16.75 5.77 -23.76
N ILE A 142 -15.70 6.59 -23.81
CA ILE A 142 -15.83 8.03 -23.55
C ILE A 142 -16.75 8.62 -24.63
N SER A 143 -17.97 8.94 -24.22
CA SER A 143 -19.02 9.52 -25.04
C SER A 143 -19.67 10.69 -24.31
N GLU A 144 -20.32 11.59 -25.06
CA GLU A 144 -21.02 12.73 -24.47
C GLU A 144 -22.12 12.27 -23.48
N GLU A 145 -22.77 11.13 -23.73
CA GLU A 145 -23.77 10.55 -22.83
C GLU A 145 -23.14 10.07 -21.52
N ASN A 146 -22.01 9.36 -21.60
CA ASN A 146 -21.33 8.81 -20.43
C ASN A 146 -20.64 9.91 -19.60
N LEU A 147 -20.06 10.93 -20.25
CA LEU A 147 -19.50 12.09 -19.57
C LEU A 147 -20.57 12.92 -18.84
N GLN A 148 -21.75 13.05 -19.45
CA GLN A 148 -22.88 13.69 -18.78
C GLN A 148 -23.34 12.88 -17.56
N ALA A 149 -23.31 11.54 -17.62
CA ALA A 149 -23.63 10.70 -16.47
C ALA A 149 -22.61 10.86 -15.33
N VAL A 150 -21.31 10.96 -15.64
CA VAL A 150 -20.26 11.26 -14.64
C VAL A 150 -20.49 12.63 -14.02
N ALA A 151 -20.78 13.66 -14.81
CA ALA A 151 -21.08 14.99 -14.31
C ALA A 151 -22.26 14.96 -13.30
N GLU A 152 -23.36 14.29 -13.67
CA GLU A 152 -24.54 14.16 -12.81
C GLU A 152 -24.28 13.35 -11.53
N GLU A 153 -23.47 12.29 -11.59
CA GLU A 153 -23.08 11.46 -10.46
C GLU A 153 -22.35 12.26 -9.38
N HIS A 154 -21.49 13.18 -9.79
CA HIS A 154 -20.73 14.06 -8.90
C HIS A 154 -21.42 15.41 -8.62
N GLY A 155 -22.67 15.57 -9.04
CA GLY A 155 -23.50 16.74 -8.69
C GLY A 155 -23.34 17.96 -9.59
N PHE A 156 -22.70 17.82 -10.74
CA PHE A 156 -22.59 18.87 -11.77
C PHE A 156 -23.80 18.85 -12.72
N ASP A 157 -24.21 20.02 -13.19
CA ASP A 157 -25.34 20.16 -14.12
C ASP A 157 -24.94 19.86 -15.58
N SER A 158 -23.64 19.84 -15.90
CA SER A 158 -23.13 19.67 -17.27
C SER A 158 -21.69 19.15 -17.34
N ILE A 159 -21.33 18.60 -18.51
CA ILE A 159 -19.93 18.23 -18.84
C ILE A 159 -19.01 19.45 -18.75
N GLU A 160 -19.47 20.66 -19.10
CA GLU A 160 -18.67 21.87 -18.97
C GLU A 160 -18.29 22.17 -17.51
N GLU A 161 -19.18 21.93 -16.54
CA GLU A 161 -18.87 22.11 -15.12
C GLU A 161 -17.88 21.05 -14.61
N LEU A 162 -18.02 19.81 -15.09
CA LEU A 162 -17.02 18.76 -14.83
C LEU A 162 -15.65 19.15 -15.42
N GLU A 163 -15.59 19.68 -16.65
CA GLU A 163 -14.34 20.16 -17.25
C GLU A 163 -13.76 21.36 -16.49
N GLU A 164 -14.59 22.23 -15.91
CA GLU A 164 -14.13 23.33 -15.04
C GLU A 164 -13.45 22.83 -13.75
N LEU A 165 -13.92 21.72 -13.16
CA LEU A 165 -13.23 21.07 -12.03
C LEU A 165 -11.81 20.66 -12.42
N PHE A 166 -11.64 19.92 -13.52
CA PHE A 166 -10.32 19.47 -13.99
C PHE A 166 -9.40 20.66 -14.31
N ASN A 167 -9.94 21.70 -14.96
CA ASN A 167 -9.16 22.91 -15.28
C ASN A 167 -8.69 23.68 -14.03
N THR A 168 -9.37 23.54 -12.88
CA THR A 168 -8.93 24.14 -11.60
C THR A 168 -7.58 23.59 -11.16
N TYR A 169 -7.31 22.32 -11.48
CA TYR A 169 -6.06 21.62 -11.19
C TYR A 169 -5.09 21.56 -12.38
N GLU A 170 -5.24 22.49 -13.33
CA GLU A 170 -4.46 22.56 -14.58
C GLU A 170 -4.57 21.29 -15.46
N ASP A 171 -5.64 20.53 -15.30
CA ASP A 171 -5.93 19.29 -16.04
C ASP A 171 -7.09 19.45 -17.04
N SER A 172 -7.40 18.41 -17.81
CA SER A 172 -8.55 18.35 -18.73
C SER A 172 -9.06 16.93 -18.84
N ILE A 173 -10.38 16.76 -19.00
CA ILE A 173 -11.01 15.45 -19.25
C ILE A 173 -10.40 14.77 -20.48
N ASN A 174 -9.91 15.55 -21.46
CA ASN A 174 -9.29 15.03 -22.68
C ASN A 174 -7.90 14.40 -22.47
N ASN A 175 -7.32 14.52 -21.28
CA ASN A 175 -6.02 13.90 -20.97
C ASN A 175 -6.15 12.40 -20.63
N TYR A 176 -7.39 11.93 -20.43
CA TYR A 176 -7.69 10.57 -20.02
C TYR A 176 -8.13 9.70 -21.18
N THR A 177 -7.93 8.39 -21.04
CA THR A 177 -8.20 7.40 -22.08
C THR A 177 -9.41 6.53 -21.75
N THR A 178 -9.82 6.50 -20.48
CA THR A 178 -10.97 5.73 -19.99
C THR A 178 -11.93 6.60 -19.17
N LEU A 179 -13.20 6.19 -19.10
CA LEU A 179 -14.19 6.87 -18.26
C LEU A 179 -13.89 6.70 -16.76
N TYR A 180 -13.27 5.56 -16.40
CA TYR A 180 -12.82 5.29 -15.03
C TYR A 180 -11.82 6.35 -14.56
N GLU A 181 -10.76 6.60 -15.34
CA GLU A 181 -9.77 7.62 -14.99
C GLU A 181 -10.40 9.01 -14.79
N ILE A 182 -11.43 9.35 -15.58
CA ILE A 182 -12.18 10.60 -15.45
C ILE A 182 -13.01 10.61 -14.16
N LYS A 183 -13.67 9.51 -13.80
CA LYS A 183 -14.41 9.40 -12.52
C LYS A 183 -13.46 9.55 -11.33
N THR A 184 -12.37 8.81 -11.33
CA THR A 184 -11.36 8.85 -10.25
C THR A 184 -10.72 10.22 -10.13
N GLY A 185 -10.38 10.87 -11.25
CA GLY A 185 -9.86 12.24 -11.26
C GLY A 185 -10.88 13.22 -10.65
N ALA A 186 -12.16 13.11 -11.00
CA ALA A 186 -13.21 13.95 -10.45
C ALA A 186 -13.37 13.76 -8.93
N GLU A 187 -13.41 12.51 -8.46
CA GLU A 187 -13.48 12.19 -7.02
C GLU A 187 -12.31 12.76 -6.24
N MET A 188 -11.10 12.62 -6.77
CA MET A 188 -9.89 13.16 -6.15
C MET A 188 -9.94 14.69 -6.07
N TYR A 189 -10.32 15.38 -7.14
CA TYR A 189 -10.39 16.84 -7.17
C TYR A 189 -11.50 17.41 -6.28
N ILE A 190 -12.62 16.72 -6.16
CA ILE A 190 -13.69 17.08 -5.20
C ILE A 190 -13.20 16.90 -3.77
N ALA A 191 -12.53 15.78 -3.47
CA ALA A 191 -11.97 15.55 -2.14
C ALA A 191 -10.94 16.62 -1.73
N LEU A 192 -10.11 17.05 -2.68
CA LEU A 192 -9.14 18.13 -2.48
C LEU A 192 -9.81 19.51 -2.28
N GLU A 193 -10.91 19.79 -3.00
CA GLU A 193 -11.68 21.04 -2.81
C GLU A 193 -12.34 21.09 -1.42
N ASP A 194 -12.83 19.95 -0.93
CA ASP A 194 -13.38 19.83 0.43
C ASP A 194 -12.30 19.96 1.53
N GLU A 195 -11.05 19.55 1.28
CA GLU A 195 -9.92 19.77 2.19
C GLU A 195 -9.46 21.24 2.24
N GLU A 196 -9.45 21.97 1.11
CA GLU A 196 -9.12 23.41 1.10
C GLU A 196 -10.14 24.26 1.89
N LEU A 197 -11.40 23.80 2.05
CA LEU A 197 -12.39 24.46 2.91
C LEU A 197 -12.11 24.32 4.43
N LEU A 198 -11.18 23.45 4.83
CA LEU A 198 -10.72 23.33 6.21
C LEU A 198 -9.57 24.29 6.56
N GLU A 199 -8.81 24.78 5.58
CA GLU A 199 -7.73 25.75 5.83
C GLU A 199 -8.25 27.18 6.04
N ASP A 200 -9.40 27.54 5.47
CA ASP A 200 -9.95 28.90 5.54
C ASP A 200 -10.85 29.18 6.77
N ASN A 201 -11.15 28.16 7.58
CA ASN A 201 -11.81 28.35 8.89
C ASN A 201 -10.79 28.62 10.00
N ASP A 202 -10.34 29.88 10.07
CA ASP A 202 -9.89 30.61 11.26
C ASP A 202 -9.34 29.74 12.42
N LEU A 203 -8.20 29.10 12.19
CA LEU A 203 -7.35 28.47 13.23
C LEU A 203 -6.65 29.55 14.10
N SER A 204 -7.41 30.51 14.66
CA SER A 204 -6.90 31.55 15.56
C SER A 204 -7.40 31.47 17.00
N SER A 205 -7.89 30.32 17.43
CA SER A 205 -7.96 29.99 18.85
C SER A 205 -7.15 28.73 19.13
N GLU A 206 -5.86 28.94 19.39
CA GLU A 206 -5.09 28.07 20.28
C GLU A 206 -5.88 27.89 21.59
N ASP A 207 -5.88 26.66 22.08
CA ASP A 207 -6.50 26.15 23.31
C ASP A 207 -7.92 25.58 23.13
N GLU A 208 -8.03 24.26 23.40
CA GLU A 208 -9.26 23.46 23.62
C GLU A 208 -9.85 22.65 22.46
N LEU A 209 -9.09 21.79 21.76
CA LEU A 209 -9.70 20.67 20.98
C LEU A 209 -8.92 19.34 21.05
N TRP A 210 -8.20 19.11 22.16
CA TRP A 210 -7.86 17.74 22.59
C TRP A 210 -8.94 17.24 23.53
N GLU A 211 -10.15 16.98 23.05
CA GLU A 211 -11.12 16.07 23.69
C GLU A 211 -12.37 15.94 22.81
N GLU A 212 -12.58 14.71 22.33
CA GLU A 212 -13.87 14.09 21.98
C GLU A 212 -14.74 14.75 20.89
N ASP A 213 -14.55 14.33 19.64
CA ASP A 213 -15.60 13.65 18.86
C ASP A 213 -15.00 13.18 17.52
N TYR A 214 -14.57 11.91 17.49
CA TYR A 214 -14.22 11.22 16.26
C TYR A 214 -15.47 11.08 15.38
N LEU A 215 -15.32 11.45 14.11
CA LEU A 215 -16.27 11.17 13.04
C LEU A 215 -16.61 9.68 13.04
N GLN A 216 -17.89 9.38 13.25
CA GLN A 216 -18.49 8.07 12.99
C GLN A 216 -18.50 7.85 11.47
N LEU A 217 -17.42 7.25 10.97
CA LEU A 217 -17.41 6.54 9.69
C LEU A 217 -18.03 5.16 9.93
N ASP A 218 -19.33 5.08 9.70
CA ASP A 218 -20.18 3.91 9.99
C ASP A 218 -20.18 2.92 8.81
N THR A 219 -19.00 2.50 8.33
CA THR A 219 -18.87 1.54 7.21
C THR A 219 -17.83 0.43 7.37
N PHE A 220 -17.39 0.11 8.59
CA PHE A 220 -16.63 -1.11 8.86
C PHE A 220 -17.16 -1.85 10.10
N GLU A 221 -18.33 -2.48 9.98
CA GLU A 221 -18.76 -3.52 10.92
C GLU A 221 -18.32 -4.91 10.41
N ASN A 222 -17.03 -5.21 10.52
CA ASN A 222 -16.55 -6.49 11.05
C ASN A 222 -15.07 -6.39 11.44
N PRO A 223 -14.64 -7.04 12.53
CA PRO A 223 -13.46 -6.64 13.28
C PRO A 223 -12.20 -7.32 12.73
N ILE A 224 -11.35 -6.55 12.05
CA ILE A 224 -9.93 -6.86 11.91
C ILE A 224 -9.16 -5.76 12.62
N ILE A 225 -9.32 -5.71 13.95
CA ILE A 225 -8.40 -4.98 14.80
C ILE A 225 -7.82 -6.02 15.76
N SER A 226 -6.70 -6.61 15.39
CA SER A 226 -5.69 -7.03 16.37
C SER A 226 -4.75 -5.85 16.62
N GLU A 227 -4.21 -5.78 17.83
CA GLU A 227 -3.56 -4.62 18.44
C GLU A 227 -2.08 -4.42 18.05
N ASP A 228 -1.72 -4.58 16.77
CA ASP A 228 -0.33 -4.38 16.31
C ASP A 228 -0.23 -3.29 15.23
N PRO A 229 0.87 -2.50 15.20
CA PRO A 229 1.03 -1.41 14.25
C PRO A 229 1.36 -1.99 12.87
N ILE A 230 0.32 -2.35 12.11
CA ILE A 230 0.44 -2.48 10.66
C ILE A 230 0.81 -1.09 10.15
N LEU A 231 2.12 -0.86 9.98
CA LEU A 231 2.65 0.31 9.32
C LEU A 231 2.33 0.19 7.82
N ASP A 232 1.05 0.41 7.52
CA ASP A 232 0.45 0.84 6.27
C ASP A 232 1.36 0.69 5.03
N ILE A 233 1.50 -0.55 4.55
CA ILE A 233 2.11 -0.88 3.25
C ILE A 233 1.45 -0.02 2.15
N TYR A 234 0.15 0.29 2.29
CA TYR A 234 -0.58 1.20 1.41
C TYR A 234 -0.05 2.65 1.48
N ALA A 235 0.34 3.15 2.65
CA ALA A 235 0.99 4.46 2.75
C ALA A 235 2.39 4.43 2.13
N MET A 236 3.13 3.31 2.23
CA MET A 236 4.45 3.18 1.61
C MET A 236 4.35 3.10 0.08
N ILE A 237 3.40 2.33 -0.46
CA ILE A 237 3.10 2.24 -1.90
C ILE A 237 2.61 3.60 -2.43
N ALA A 238 1.71 4.26 -1.71
CA ALA A 238 1.23 5.59 -2.09
C ALA A 238 2.36 6.63 -2.10
N ILE A 239 3.27 6.64 -1.11
CA ILE A 239 4.42 7.54 -1.05
C ILE A 239 5.42 7.25 -2.19
N MET A 240 5.72 5.98 -2.48
CA MET A 240 6.62 5.60 -3.56
C MET A 240 6.08 5.98 -4.95
N LEU A 241 4.78 5.83 -5.17
CA LEU A 241 4.13 6.27 -6.42
C LEU A 241 4.17 7.80 -6.54
N LEU A 242 3.95 8.54 -5.45
CA LEU A 242 4.01 10.00 -5.42
C LEU A 242 5.43 10.54 -5.67
N GLU A 243 6.46 9.88 -5.13
CA GLU A 243 7.87 10.23 -5.39
C GLU A 243 8.26 9.96 -6.84
N SER A 244 7.76 8.87 -7.45
CA SER A 244 8.02 8.55 -8.86
C SER A 244 7.38 9.56 -9.83
N ALA A 245 6.22 10.12 -9.48
CA ALA A 245 5.52 11.12 -10.26
C ALA A 245 6.16 12.52 -10.14
N ALA A 246 6.86 12.80 -9.03
CA ALA A 246 7.53 14.08 -8.78
C ALA A 246 8.89 14.23 -9.50
N ASP A 247 9.43 13.15 -10.07
CA ASP A 247 10.72 13.13 -10.79
C ASP A 247 10.58 13.28 -12.33
N LEU A 248 9.38 13.63 -12.83
CA LEU A 248 9.07 13.96 -14.24
C LEU A 248 8.87 15.47 -14.47
#